data_AF-A0A674J6B6-F1
#
_entry.id   AF-A0A674J6B6-F1
#
_cell.length_a   1.000
_cell.length_b   1.000
_cell.length_c   1.000
_cell.angle_alpha   90.00
_cell.angle_beta   90.00
_cell.angle_gamma   90.00
#
_symmetry.space_group_name_H-M   'P 1'
#
loop_
_entity.id
_entity.type
_entity.pdbx_description
1 polymer ?
#
loop_
_entity_poly.entity_id
_entity_poly.type
_entity_poly.pdbx_seq_one_letter_code
_entity_poly.pdbx_strand_id
1 'polypeptide(L)'
;MQPAEETPRPALIPIRGVPMIKYFAENWGEVEGFQAQPDDLLISTYPKSGTTWISEIIDMIYNDGDTEKCKRDAIYMRVPFLEFAVPGGWK
;
A
#
# COMPACT_ATOMS: atom_id res chain seq x y z
N MET A 1 10.96 29.57 2.28
CA MET A 1 10.06 28.44 2.61
C MET A 1 9.62 28.60 4.04
N GLN A 2 8.32 28.69 4.31
CA GLN A 2 7.83 28.58 5.68
C GLN A 2 8.12 27.15 6.17
N PRO A 3 8.55 26.94 7.42
CA PRO A 3 8.65 25.60 7.97
C PRO A 3 7.25 24.97 7.92
N ALA A 4 7.15 23.78 7.34
CA ALA A 4 5.91 23.02 7.40
C ALA A 4 5.57 22.81 8.89
N GLU A 5 4.35 23.16 9.31
CA GLU A 5 3.86 22.78 10.63
C GLU A 5 4.06 21.27 10.80
N GLU A 6 4.85 20.88 11.80
CA GLU A 6 5.08 19.48 12.11
C GLU A 6 3.76 18.86 12.56
N THR A 7 3.14 18.06 11.69
CA THR A 7 1.98 17.28 12.06
C THR A 7 2.40 16.24 13.09
N PRO A 8 1.73 16.16 14.25
CA PRO A 8 2.13 15.22 15.30
C PRO A 8 1.97 13.78 14.81
N ARG A 9 2.92 12.92 15.17
CA ARG A 9 2.86 11.48 14.86
C ARG A 9 1.68 10.86 15.62
N PRO A 10 0.62 10.38 14.94
CA PRO A 10 -0.55 9.86 15.63
C PRO A 10 -0.25 8.51 16.29
N ALA A 11 -0.99 8.20 17.37
CA ALA A 11 -0.97 6.87 17.96
C ALA A 11 -1.60 5.82 17.03
N LEU A 12 -1.23 4.55 17.22
CA LEU A 12 -1.84 3.42 16.53
C LEU A 12 -3.27 3.20 17.03
N ILE A 13 -4.15 2.78 16.12
CA ILE A 13 -5.56 2.50 16.40
C ILE A 13 -5.80 0.99 16.30
N PRO A 14 -6.37 0.34 17.33
CA PRO A 14 -6.63 -1.08 17.28
C PRO A 14 -7.81 -1.40 16.35
N ILE A 15 -7.60 -2.29 15.38
CA ILE A 15 -8.65 -2.94 14.60
C ILE A 15 -8.70 -4.40 15.02
N ARG A 16 -9.79 -4.80 15.69
CA ARG A 16 -10.00 -6.19 16.16
C ARG A 16 -8.79 -6.76 16.95
N GLY A 17 -8.11 -5.91 17.72
CA GLY A 17 -6.94 -6.27 18.53
C GLY A 17 -5.57 -6.11 17.85
N VAL A 18 -5.53 -5.78 16.55
CA VAL A 18 -4.28 -5.49 15.82
C VAL A 18 -4.01 -3.98 15.81
N PRO A 19 -2.83 -3.51 16.25
CA PRO A 19 -2.50 -2.09 16.22
C PRO A 19 -2.17 -1.64 14.79
N MET A 20 -2.99 -0.74 14.24
CA MET A 20 -2.89 -0.25 12.87
C MET A 20 -2.52 1.24 12.82
N ILE A 21 -1.90 1.68 11.73
CA ILE A 21 -1.67 3.11 11.46
C ILE A 21 -3.02 3.81 11.37
N LYS A 22 -3.17 4.97 12.03
CA LYS A 22 -4.42 5.73 12.14
C LYS A 22 -5.20 5.82 10.82
N TYR A 23 -4.54 6.27 9.75
CA TYR A 23 -5.21 6.48 8.46
C TYR A 23 -5.66 5.16 7.80
N PHE A 24 -4.92 4.07 8.00
CA PHE A 24 -5.29 2.76 7.47
C PHE A 24 -6.50 2.19 8.23
N ALA A 25 -6.53 2.41 9.54
CA ALA A 25 -7.68 2.06 10.38
C ALA A 25 -8.94 2.87 10.03
N GLU A 26 -8.78 4.16 9.73
CA GLU A 26 -9.90 5.01 9.29
C GLU A 26 -10.48 4.58 7.93
N ASN A 27 -9.65 4.03 7.03
CA ASN A 27 -10.08 3.49 5.72
C ASN A 27 -10.62 2.05 5.78
N TRP A 28 -10.69 1.44 6.97
CA TRP A 28 -10.95 0.00 7.09
C TRP A 28 -12.30 -0.46 6.50
N GLY A 29 -13.31 0.41 6.48
CA GLY A 29 -14.60 0.08 5.87
C GLY A 29 -14.51 -0.22 4.37
N GLU A 30 -13.66 0.50 3.64
CA GLU A 30 -13.41 0.24 2.20
C GLU A 30 -12.62 -1.06 2.02
N VAL A 31 -11.67 -1.33 2.91
CA VAL A 31 -10.88 -2.58 2.91
C VAL A 31 -11.76 -3.80 3.16
N GLU A 32 -12.69 -3.73 4.12
CA GLU A 32 -13.65 -4.80 4.39
C GLU A 32 -14.63 -5.03 3.24
N GLY A 33 -14.97 -3.98 2.49
CA GLY A 33 -15.84 -4.04 1.32
C GLY A 33 -15.16 -4.48 0.02
N PHE A 34 -13.82 -4.65 0.02
CA PHE A 34 -13.06 -4.97 -1.18
C PHE A 34 -13.52 -6.30 -1.81
N GLN A 35 -13.75 -6.29 -3.13
CA GLN A 35 -14.15 -7.46 -3.91
C GLN A 35 -12.99 -7.92 -4.78
N ALA A 36 -12.27 -8.95 -4.31
CA ALA A 36 -11.22 -9.59 -5.07
C ALA A 36 -11.75 -10.20 -6.37
N GLN A 37 -10.97 -10.08 -7.45
CA GLN A 37 -11.22 -10.75 -8.71
C GLN A 37 -10.55 -12.14 -8.73
N PRO A 38 -11.07 -13.11 -9.50
CA PRO A 38 -10.51 -14.47 -9.55
C PRO A 38 -9.04 -14.55 -10.02
N ASP A 39 -8.58 -13.54 -10.76
CA ASP A 39 -7.25 -13.42 -11.33
C ASP A 39 -6.32 -12.47 -10.54
N ASP A 40 -6.79 -11.92 -9.43
CA ASP A 40 -5.96 -11.10 -8.55
C ASP A 40 -4.86 -11.93 -7.87
N LEU A 41 -3.68 -11.30 -7.73
CA LEU A 41 -2.55 -11.84 -6.98
C LEU A 41 -2.32 -11.00 -5.73
N LEU A 42 -2.41 -11.63 -4.55
CA LEU A 42 -2.13 -10.99 -3.27
C LEU A 42 -0.68 -11.21 -2.81
N ILE A 43 0.05 -10.12 -2.59
CA ILE A 43 1.35 -10.14 -1.89
C ILE A 43 1.09 -9.84 -0.41
N SER A 44 1.10 -10.89 0.43
CA SER A 44 0.92 -10.75 1.87
C SER A 44 2.25 -10.92 2.60
N THR A 45 2.64 -9.91 3.38
CA THR A 45 3.90 -9.93 4.14
C THR A 45 3.74 -9.20 5.47
N TYR A 46 4.47 -9.65 6.49
CA TYR A 46 4.69 -8.81 7.65
C TYR A 46 5.56 -7.60 7.25
N PRO A 47 5.34 -6.39 7.81
CA PRO A 47 6.11 -5.22 7.43
C PRO A 47 7.62 -5.48 7.49
N LYS A 48 8.32 -5.06 6.44
CA LYS A 48 9.78 -5.18 6.27
C LYS A 48 10.30 -6.57 5.89
N SER A 49 9.43 -7.54 5.63
CA SER A 49 9.83 -8.90 5.18
C SER A 49 10.10 -9.02 3.67
N GLY A 50 10.44 -7.91 2.98
CA GLY A 50 10.79 -7.94 1.55
C GLY A 50 9.63 -7.66 0.58
N THR A 51 8.56 -6.97 1.01
CA THR A 51 7.40 -6.63 0.17
C THR A 51 7.79 -5.99 -1.16
N THR A 52 8.58 -4.91 -1.15
CA THR A 52 9.04 -4.24 -2.38
C THR A 52 9.87 -5.16 -3.29
N TRP A 53 10.68 -6.04 -2.70
CA TRP A 53 11.52 -6.95 -3.47
C TRP A 53 10.68 -7.96 -4.24
N ILE A 54 9.71 -8.60 -3.58
CA ILE A 54 8.85 -9.58 -4.25
C ILE A 54 7.86 -8.90 -5.21
N SER A 55 7.39 -7.69 -4.90
CA SER A 55 6.55 -6.90 -5.82
C SER A 55 7.24 -6.59 -7.14
N GLU A 56 8.51 -6.21 -7.13
CA GLU A 56 9.27 -5.97 -8.36
C GLU A 56 9.50 -7.26 -9.16
N ILE A 57 9.80 -8.38 -8.49
CA ILE A 57 9.94 -9.67 -9.16
C ILE A 57 8.65 -10.06 -9.88
N ILE A 58 7.50 -9.87 -9.22
CA ILE A 58 6.20 -10.21 -9.80
C ILE A 58 5.84 -9.28 -10.95
N ASP A 59 6.06 -7.96 -10.84
CA ASP A 59 5.82 -7.03 -11.96
C ASP A 59 6.72 -7.33 -13.15
N MET A 60 7.98 -7.72 -12.92
CA MET A 60 8.87 -8.19 -13.99
C MET A 60 8.35 -9.45 -14.68
N ILE A 61 7.80 -10.42 -13.94
CA ILE A 61 7.19 -11.63 -14.53
C ILE A 61 5.97 -11.25 -15.37
N TYR A 62 5.10 -10.38 -14.86
CA TYR A 62 3.89 -9.92 -15.58
C TYR A 62 4.21 -9.13 -16.85
N ASN A 63 5.41 -8.54 -16.93
CA ASN A 63 5.88 -7.78 -18.09
C ASN A 63 6.90 -8.54 -18.94
N ASP A 64 6.99 -9.87 -18.83
CA ASP A 64 7.92 -10.73 -19.61
C ASP A 64 9.39 -10.30 -19.49
N GLY A 65 9.78 -9.74 -18.34
CA GLY A 65 11.12 -9.23 -18.07
C GLY A 65 11.43 -7.86 -18.70
N ASP A 66 10.44 -7.16 -19.26
CA ASP A 66 10.62 -5.84 -19.84
C ASP A 66 10.80 -4.76 -18.75
N THR A 67 12.03 -4.30 -18.59
CA THR A 67 12.38 -3.31 -17.57
C THR A 67 11.81 -1.92 -17.86
N GLU A 68 11.52 -1.58 -19.11
CA GLU A 68 10.95 -0.26 -19.45
C GLU A 68 9.48 -0.21 -19.04
N LYS A 69 8.72 -1.29 -19.23
CA LYS A 69 7.36 -1.41 -18.70
C LYS A 69 7.31 -1.38 -17.17
N CYS A 70 8.32 -1.92 -16.49
CA CYS A 70 8.38 -1.87 -15.02
C CYS A 70 8.71 -0.47 -14.48
N LYS A 71 9.27 0.42 -15.30
CA LYS A 71 9.54 1.83 -14.94
C LYS A 71 8.36 2.77 -15.22
N ARG A 72 7.22 2.26 -15.70
CA ARG A 72 6.04 3.07 -16.04
C ARG A 72 5.54 3.94 -14.89
N ASP A 73 5.73 3.49 -13.65
CA ASP A 73 5.36 4.23 -12.45
C ASP A 73 6.13 3.70 -11.21
N ALA A 74 5.98 4.37 -10.08
CA ALA A 74 6.46 3.92 -8.79
C ALA A 74 5.81 2.60 -8.35
N ILE A 75 6.52 1.78 -7.58
CA ILE A 75 6.07 0.44 -7.19
C ILE A 75 4.73 0.42 -6.46
N TYR A 76 4.45 1.44 -5.62
CA TYR A 76 3.19 1.55 -4.88
C TYR A 76 1.99 1.96 -5.76
N MET A 77 2.24 2.43 -6.98
CA MET A 77 1.21 2.66 -8.00
C MET A 77 0.98 1.41 -8.85
N ARG A 78 2.06 0.68 -9.18
CA ARG A 78 2.00 -0.56 -9.95
C ARG A 78 1.43 -1.74 -9.17
N VAL A 79 1.78 -1.83 -7.90
CA VAL A 79 1.31 -2.85 -6.95
C VAL A 79 0.65 -2.11 -5.79
N PRO A 80 -0.66 -1.80 -5.90
CA PRO A 80 -1.36 -0.99 -4.91
C PRO A 80 -1.35 -1.64 -3.53
N PHE A 81 -1.11 -0.84 -2.50
CA PHE A 81 -1.17 -1.29 -1.11
C PHE A 81 -2.61 -1.16 -0.60
N LEU A 82 -3.29 -2.30 -0.40
CA LEU A 82 -4.74 -2.39 -0.21
C LEU A 82 -5.30 -1.47 0.90
N GLU A 83 -4.69 -1.48 2.08
CA GLU A 83 -5.14 -0.69 3.23
C GLU A 83 -4.56 0.73 3.27
N PHE A 84 -3.78 1.13 2.27
CA PHE A 84 -3.08 2.41 2.31
C PHE A 84 -4.03 3.60 2.17
N ALA A 85 -3.89 4.56 3.07
CA ALA A 85 -4.62 5.81 3.06
C ALA A 85 -3.76 6.96 3.56
N VAL A 86 -3.99 8.16 2.99
CA VAL A 86 -3.29 9.40 3.35
C VAL A 86 -4.28 10.46 3.86
N PRO A 87 -3.85 11.38 4.74
CA PRO A 87 -4.67 12.51 5.16
C PRO A 87 -5.11 13.35 3.95
N GLY A 88 -6.41 13.60 3.80
CA GLY A 88 -6.94 14.45 2.73
C GLY A 88 -7.24 13.75 1.39
N GLY A 89 -7.05 12.43 1.31
CA GLY A 89 -7.30 11.63 0.10
C GLY A 89 -6.25 11.82 -1.00
N TRP A 90 -6.33 11.01 -2.05
CA TRP A 90 -5.53 11.19 -3.26
C TRP A 90 -6.10 12.36 -4.07
N LYS A 91 -5.55 13.57 -3.89
CA LYS A 91 -5.79 14.72 -4.78
C LYS A 91 -4.65 14.90 -5.76
#